data_AF-A0A1W6P2A6-F1
#
_entry.id   AF-A0A1W6P2A6-F1
#
_cell.length_a   1.000
_cell.length_b   1.000
_cell.length_c   1.000
_cell.angle_alpha   90.00
_cell.angle_beta   90.00
_cell.angle_gamma   90.00
#
_symmetry.space_group_name_H-M   'P 1'
#
loop_
_entity.id
_entity.type
_entity.pdbx_description
1 polymer ?
#
loop_
_entity_poly.entity_id
_entity_poly.type
_entity_poly.pdbx_seq_one_letter_code
_entity_poly.pdbx_strand_id
1 'polypeptide(L)'
;MVVLNRIYTRTGDDGTTALSDGTRCAKHDLRVQAYGTVDEANATLGLAALHAAGDMARAIAMIQNEMFDLGADLSRPQMTRDADAPYPVLRMIAPQVARLEAEIDAMTARLAPLRSFILPGGSPLAAHLHLARTVVRRAERLASQLWLDTQDVNPEAVKYLNRLSDWVFNAARIANDDGAADILWVPGATRTAP
;
A
#
# COMPACT_ATOMS: atom_id res chain seq x y z
N MET A 1 -21.64 -8.43 -5.53
CA MET A 1 -21.69 -8.74 -4.08
C MET A 1 -20.72 -9.88 -3.81
N VAL A 2 -19.67 -9.65 -3.02
CA VAL A 2 -18.75 -10.71 -2.59
C VAL A 2 -19.41 -11.50 -1.47
N VAL A 3 -19.45 -12.83 -1.58
CA VAL A 3 -20.03 -13.72 -0.56
C VAL A 3 -18.96 -14.70 -0.10
N LEU A 4 -18.57 -14.62 1.17
CA LEU A 4 -17.58 -15.49 1.80
C LEU A 4 -18.30 -16.51 2.70
N ASN A 5 -18.79 -17.61 2.13
CA ASN A 5 -19.52 -18.66 2.88
C ASN A 5 -18.70 -19.95 3.07
N ARG A 6 -17.84 -20.31 2.11
CA ARG A 6 -16.87 -21.40 2.19
C ARG A 6 -15.50 -20.87 1.78
N ILE A 7 -14.61 -20.77 2.76
CA ILE A 7 -13.29 -20.17 2.55
C ILE A 7 -12.37 -21.11 1.76
N TYR A 8 -12.32 -22.39 2.11
CA TYR A 8 -11.55 -23.38 1.33
C TYR A 8 -12.43 -24.02 0.25
N THR A 9 -12.00 -23.94 -1.01
CA THR A 9 -12.72 -24.51 -2.17
C THR A 9 -11.95 -25.61 -2.88
N ARG A 10 -10.64 -25.75 -2.60
CA ARG A 10 -9.67 -26.64 -3.31
C ARG A 10 -9.47 -26.34 -4.79
N THR A 11 -10.12 -25.29 -5.33
CA THR A 11 -10.05 -24.97 -6.75
C THR A 11 -8.69 -24.44 -7.21
N GLY A 12 -7.77 -24.16 -6.28
CA GLY A 12 -6.40 -23.72 -6.57
C GLY A 12 -5.32 -24.70 -6.12
N ASP A 13 -5.66 -25.94 -5.78
CA ASP A 13 -4.71 -26.96 -5.34
C ASP A 13 -3.75 -27.38 -6.48
N ASP A 14 -4.15 -27.13 -7.73
CA ASP A 14 -3.33 -27.30 -8.93
C ASP A 14 -2.31 -26.17 -9.17
N GLY A 15 -2.22 -25.21 -8.24
CA GLY A 15 -1.31 -24.05 -8.34
C GLY A 15 -1.86 -22.88 -9.16
N THR A 16 -3.13 -22.90 -9.56
CA THR A 16 -3.79 -21.80 -10.29
C THR A 16 -4.82 -21.07 -9.43
N THR A 17 -5.27 -19.90 -9.89
CA THR A 17 -6.31 -19.07 -9.26
C THR A 17 -7.12 -18.35 -10.32
N ALA A 18 -8.28 -17.79 -9.95
CA ALA A 18 -9.07 -16.95 -10.83
C ALA A 18 -8.85 -15.47 -10.50
N LEU A 19 -8.71 -14.64 -11.53
CA LEU A 19 -8.80 -13.18 -11.46
C LEU A 19 -10.26 -12.76 -11.25
N SER A 20 -10.49 -11.47 -10.99
CA SER A 20 -11.84 -10.98 -10.66
C SER A 20 -12.81 -10.97 -11.85
N ASP A 21 -12.32 -11.11 -13.09
CA ASP A 21 -13.11 -11.36 -14.29
C ASP A 21 -13.40 -12.86 -14.54
N GLY A 22 -12.86 -13.75 -13.69
CA GLY A 22 -12.98 -15.20 -13.80
C GLY A 22 -11.87 -15.88 -14.62
N THR A 23 -10.97 -15.13 -15.25
CA THR A 23 -9.84 -15.68 -16.01
C THR A 23 -8.90 -16.44 -15.07
N ARG A 24 -8.49 -17.66 -15.44
CA ARG A 24 -7.54 -18.45 -14.64
C ARG A 24 -6.09 -18.13 -15.00
N CYS A 25 -5.25 -18.05 -13.98
CA CYS A 25 -3.80 -17.83 -14.10
C CYS A 25 -3.05 -18.65 -13.03
N ALA A 26 -1.73 -18.75 -13.17
CA ALA A 26 -0.90 -19.35 -12.13
C ALA A 26 -0.89 -18.48 -10.87
N LYS A 27 -0.79 -19.07 -9.67
CA LYS A 27 -0.70 -18.31 -8.41
C LYS A 27 0.54 -17.42 -8.30
N HIS A 28 1.58 -17.73 -9.06
CA HIS A 28 2.79 -16.92 -9.15
C HIS A 28 2.77 -15.92 -10.31
N ASP A 29 1.64 -15.76 -11.02
CA ASP A 29 1.48 -14.72 -12.02
C ASP A 29 1.74 -13.33 -11.40
N LEU A 30 2.37 -12.43 -12.18
CA LEU A 30 2.78 -11.12 -11.67
C LEU A 30 1.59 -10.27 -11.21
N ARG A 31 0.42 -10.39 -11.85
CA ARG A 31 -0.79 -9.70 -11.41
C ARG A 31 -1.25 -10.21 -10.06
N VAL A 32 -1.19 -11.53 -9.83
CA VAL A 32 -1.50 -12.15 -8.54
C VAL A 32 -0.54 -11.70 -7.46
N GLN A 33 0.76 -11.63 -7.76
CA GLN A 33 1.75 -11.11 -6.83
C GLN A 33 1.50 -9.63 -6.49
N ALA A 34 1.11 -8.81 -7.46
CA ALA A 34 0.84 -7.39 -7.26
C ALA A 34 -0.31 -7.15 -6.28
N TYR A 35 -1.51 -7.65 -6.56
CA TYR A 35 -2.65 -7.46 -5.64
C TYR A 35 -2.50 -8.28 -4.35
N GLY A 36 -1.79 -9.41 -4.36
CA GLY A 36 -1.47 -10.17 -3.15
C GLY A 36 -0.53 -9.40 -2.21
N THR A 37 0.41 -8.62 -2.76
CA THR A 37 1.28 -7.76 -1.94
C THR A 37 0.54 -6.51 -1.44
N VAL A 38 -0.49 -6.05 -2.16
CA VAL A 38 -1.42 -5.04 -1.65
C VAL A 38 -2.16 -5.56 -0.41
N ASP A 39 -2.61 -6.81 -0.41
CA ASP A 39 -3.20 -7.45 0.78
C ASP A 39 -2.20 -7.54 1.94
N GLU A 40 -0.94 -7.90 1.65
CA GLU A 40 0.11 -7.90 2.69
C GLU A 40 0.38 -6.50 3.27
N ALA A 41 0.40 -5.47 2.43
CA ALA A 41 0.51 -4.08 2.88
C ALA A 41 -0.70 -3.69 3.75
N ASN A 42 -1.91 -4.12 3.37
CA ASN A 42 -3.14 -3.88 4.13
C ASN A 42 -3.11 -4.55 5.51
N ALA A 43 -2.67 -5.80 5.59
CA ALA A 43 -2.48 -6.52 6.85
C ALA A 43 -1.42 -5.85 7.74
N THR A 44 -0.34 -5.33 7.14
CA THR A 44 0.71 -4.61 7.87
C THR A 44 0.20 -3.29 8.46
N LEU A 45 -0.66 -2.56 7.73
CA LEU A 45 -1.37 -1.39 8.26
C LEU A 45 -2.31 -1.77 9.41
N GLY A 46 -2.92 -2.96 9.37
CA GLY A 46 -3.70 -3.50 10.48
C GLY A 46 -2.89 -3.67 11.78
N LEU A 47 -1.61 -4.04 11.69
CA LEU A 47 -0.71 -4.08 12.84
C LEU A 47 -0.45 -2.68 13.41
N ALA A 48 -0.25 -1.68 12.54
CA ALA A 48 -0.12 -0.29 12.97
C ALA A 48 -1.41 0.21 13.67
N ALA A 49 -2.58 -0.17 13.16
CA ALA A 49 -3.87 0.23 13.72
C ALA A 49 -4.05 -0.18 15.20
N LEU A 50 -3.41 -1.26 15.66
CA LEU A 50 -3.44 -1.68 17.07
C LEU A 50 -2.89 -0.63 18.04
N HIS A 51 -2.03 0.26 17.55
CA HIS A 51 -1.37 1.31 18.33
C HIS A 51 -1.84 2.71 17.97
N ALA A 52 -2.77 2.84 17.03
CA ALA A 52 -3.30 4.11 16.58
C ALA A 52 -4.53 4.54 17.39
N ALA A 53 -4.74 5.85 17.51
CA ALA A 53 -5.92 6.44 18.12
C ALA A 53 -6.36 7.69 17.33
N GLY A 54 -7.59 8.16 17.61
CA GLY A 54 -8.09 9.43 17.06
C GLY A 54 -8.07 9.48 15.53
N ASP A 55 -7.58 10.59 14.99
CA ASP A 55 -7.49 10.82 13.53
C ASP A 55 -6.60 9.80 12.82
N MET A 56 -5.49 9.39 13.43
CA MET A 56 -4.58 8.42 12.81
C MET A 56 -5.25 7.05 12.62
N ALA A 57 -6.01 6.59 13.61
CA ALA A 57 -6.76 5.33 13.49
C ALA A 57 -7.83 5.41 12.38
N ARG A 58 -8.53 6.55 12.27
CA ARG A 58 -9.51 6.77 11.19
C ARG A 58 -8.86 6.80 9.81
N ALA A 59 -7.73 7.47 9.68
CA ALA A 59 -7.00 7.55 8.41
C ALA A 59 -6.48 6.18 7.98
N ILE A 60 -5.90 5.40 8.90
CA ILE A 60 -5.48 4.02 8.61
C ILE A 60 -6.67 3.18 8.17
N ALA A 61 -7.80 3.22 8.88
CA ALA A 61 -8.99 2.44 8.50
C ALA A 61 -9.53 2.82 7.11
N MET A 62 -9.54 4.12 6.77
CA MET A 62 -9.90 4.60 5.43
C MET A 62 -8.95 4.04 4.37
N ILE A 63 -7.64 4.11 4.60
CA ILE A 63 -6.63 3.55 3.69
C ILE A 63 -6.81 2.03 3.56
N GLN A 64 -7.06 1.29 4.64
CA GLN A 64 -7.29 -0.16 4.57
C GLN A 64 -8.51 -0.52 3.71
N ASN A 65 -9.55 0.32 3.71
CA ASN A 65 -10.69 0.18 2.81
C ASN A 65 -10.28 0.45 1.35
N GLU A 66 -9.58 1.55 1.10
CA GLU A 66 -9.06 1.88 -0.25
C GLU A 66 -8.07 0.82 -0.77
N MET A 67 -7.35 0.10 0.10
CA MET A 67 -6.49 -1.01 -0.29
C MET A 67 -7.28 -2.21 -0.84
N PHE A 68 -8.53 -2.41 -0.42
CA PHE A 68 -9.43 -3.38 -1.07
C PHE A 68 -9.88 -2.87 -2.44
N ASP A 69 -10.16 -1.58 -2.60
CA ASP A 69 -10.49 -0.98 -3.89
C ASP A 69 -9.32 -1.13 -4.88
N LEU A 70 -8.10 -0.87 -4.41
CA LEU A 70 -6.86 -1.05 -5.16
C LEU A 70 -6.64 -2.52 -5.56
N GLY A 71 -6.89 -3.46 -4.64
CA GLY A 71 -6.80 -4.89 -4.92
C GLY A 71 -7.83 -5.32 -5.97
N ALA A 72 -9.06 -4.81 -5.89
CA ALA A 72 -10.11 -5.06 -6.88
C ALA A 72 -9.71 -4.55 -8.27
N ASP A 73 -9.17 -3.33 -8.35
CA ASP A 73 -8.65 -2.74 -9.60
C ASP A 73 -7.53 -3.60 -10.20
N LEU A 74 -6.46 -3.86 -9.44
CA LEU A 74 -5.30 -4.61 -9.93
C LEU A 74 -5.64 -6.06 -10.35
N SER A 75 -6.61 -6.68 -9.65
CA SER A 75 -7.05 -8.05 -9.96
C SER A 75 -7.82 -8.17 -11.27
N ARG A 76 -8.34 -7.06 -11.83
CA ARG A 76 -9.16 -7.08 -13.04
C ARG A 76 -8.38 -6.61 -14.28
N PRO A 77 -8.01 -7.52 -15.19
CA PRO A 77 -7.30 -7.17 -16.42
C PRO A 77 -8.25 -6.51 -17.45
N GLN A 78 -7.68 -6.09 -18.58
CA GLN A 78 -8.34 -5.56 -19.76
C GLN A 78 -9.24 -4.35 -19.47
N MET A 79 -8.64 -3.26 -18.98
CA MET A 79 -9.38 -2.04 -18.62
C MET A 79 -10.27 -1.49 -19.74
N THR A 80 -9.87 -1.67 -21.01
CA THR A 80 -10.66 -1.25 -22.16
C THR A 80 -12.00 -1.98 -22.30
N ARG A 81 -12.19 -3.08 -21.57
CA ARG A 81 -13.42 -3.90 -21.54
C ARG A 81 -14.24 -3.70 -20.27
N ASP A 82 -13.96 -2.66 -19.51
CA ASP A 82 -14.74 -2.34 -18.30
C ASP A 82 -16.22 -2.08 -18.63
N ALA A 83 -16.49 -1.44 -19.76
CA ALA A 83 -17.85 -1.17 -20.24
C ALA A 83 -18.64 -2.44 -20.61
N ASP A 84 -17.97 -3.55 -20.90
CA ASP A 84 -18.59 -4.84 -21.21
C ASP A 84 -19.01 -5.60 -19.94
N ALA A 85 -18.58 -5.14 -18.76
CA ALA A 85 -18.85 -5.83 -17.52
C ALA A 85 -20.34 -5.76 -17.15
N PRO A 86 -20.93 -6.84 -16.61
CA PRO A 86 -22.32 -6.84 -16.17
C PRO A 86 -22.55 -6.05 -14.87
N TYR A 87 -21.51 -5.40 -14.34
CA TYR A 87 -21.53 -4.61 -13.10
C TYR A 87 -20.53 -3.44 -13.23
N PRO A 88 -20.74 -2.35 -12.46
CA PRO A 88 -19.75 -1.26 -12.39
C PRO A 88 -18.39 -1.79 -11.93
N VAL A 89 -17.36 -1.58 -12.75
CA VAL A 89 -15.99 -1.97 -12.42
C VAL A 89 -15.39 -0.91 -11.50
N LEU A 90 -14.93 -1.35 -10.33
CA LEU A 90 -14.25 -0.49 -9.38
C LEU A 90 -12.82 -0.24 -9.84
N ARG A 91 -12.43 1.03 -9.92
CA ARG A 91 -11.09 1.50 -10.29
C ARG A 91 -10.65 2.59 -9.33
N MET A 92 -9.36 2.65 -9.05
CA MET A 92 -8.74 3.77 -8.35
C MET A 92 -8.92 5.06 -9.16
N ILE A 93 -9.17 6.16 -8.46
CA ILE A 93 -9.43 7.46 -9.07
C ILE A 93 -8.48 8.55 -8.55
N ALA A 94 -8.20 9.54 -9.41
CA ALA A 94 -7.30 10.65 -9.08
C ALA A 94 -7.62 11.39 -7.75
N PRO A 95 -8.89 11.59 -7.34
CA PRO A 95 -9.20 12.20 -6.05
C PRO A 95 -8.64 11.46 -4.83
N GLN A 96 -8.47 10.13 -4.89
CA GLN A 96 -7.87 9.36 -3.79
C GLN A 96 -6.36 9.66 -3.66
N VAL A 97 -5.68 9.82 -4.81
CA VAL A 97 -4.26 10.24 -4.84
C VAL A 97 -4.12 11.66 -4.30
N ALA A 98 -4.96 12.59 -4.76
CA ALA A 98 -4.95 13.99 -4.32
C ALA A 98 -5.24 14.14 -2.82
N ARG A 99 -6.09 13.28 -2.24
CA ARG A 99 -6.32 13.23 -0.79
C ARG A 99 -5.03 12.93 -0.03
N LEU A 100 -4.30 11.90 -0.45
CA LEU A 100 -3.03 11.53 0.19
C LEU A 100 -2.01 12.69 0.12
N GLU A 101 -1.95 13.40 -1.00
CA GLU A 101 -1.10 14.59 -1.17
C GLU A 101 -1.45 15.68 -0.16
N ALA A 102 -2.73 16.05 -0.05
CA ALA A 102 -3.18 17.06 0.91
C ALA A 102 -2.89 16.67 2.37
N GLU A 103 -3.04 15.39 2.71
CA GLU A 103 -2.72 14.87 4.05
C GLU A 103 -1.21 14.87 4.32
N ILE A 104 -0.39 14.53 3.32
CA ILE A 104 1.08 14.65 3.40
C ILE A 104 1.50 16.09 3.65
N ASP A 105 0.92 17.06 2.93
CA ASP A 105 1.20 18.48 3.11
C ASP A 105 0.85 18.94 4.53
N ALA A 106 -0.31 18.53 5.05
CA ALA A 106 -0.75 18.84 6.41
C ALA A 106 0.17 18.25 7.49
N MET A 107 0.61 17.00 7.31
CA MET A 107 1.60 16.38 8.21
C MET A 107 2.95 17.09 8.12
N THR A 108 3.43 17.36 6.90
CA THR A 108 4.73 18.01 6.65
C THR A 108 4.80 19.39 7.31
N ALA A 109 3.71 20.16 7.30
CA ALA A 109 3.64 21.47 7.95
C ALA A 109 3.89 21.42 9.48
N ARG A 110 3.69 20.27 10.13
CA ARG A 110 3.96 20.06 11.56
C ARG A 110 5.36 19.53 11.85
N LEU A 111 6.04 18.99 10.84
CA LEU A 111 7.31 18.29 11.01
C LEU A 111 8.49 19.24 10.80
N ALA A 112 9.49 19.15 11.68
CA ALA A 112 10.77 19.80 11.41
C ALA A 112 11.45 19.17 10.17
N PRO A 113 12.17 19.97 9.34
CA PRO A 113 12.91 19.45 8.20
C PRO A 113 13.95 18.41 8.60
N LEU A 114 13.98 17.26 7.90
CA LEU A 114 15.00 16.24 8.10
C LEU A 114 16.32 16.66 7.45
N ARG A 115 17.43 16.46 8.17
CA ARG A 115 18.80 16.68 7.68
C ARG A 115 19.60 15.38 7.48
N SER A 116 18.99 14.23 7.77
CA SER A 116 19.51 12.88 7.52
C SER A 116 18.34 11.93 7.29
N PHE A 117 18.63 10.70 6.87
CA PHE A 117 17.64 9.62 6.93
C PHE A 117 17.35 9.26 8.38
N ILE A 118 16.18 8.66 8.61
CA ILE A 118 15.78 8.14 9.91
C ILE A 118 15.97 6.62 9.94
N LEU A 119 16.43 6.12 11.08
CA LEU A 119 16.41 4.69 11.37
C LEU A 119 14.95 4.30 11.68
N PRO A 120 14.37 3.33 10.94
CA PRO A 120 12.99 2.91 11.16
C PRO A 120 12.78 2.39 12.59
N GLY A 121 12.02 3.12 13.40
CA GLY A 121 11.79 2.78 14.81
C GLY A 121 11.03 3.87 15.54
N GLY A 122 11.31 4.04 16.83
CA GLY A 122 10.63 5.00 17.70
C GLY A 122 9.48 4.37 18.47
N SER A 123 8.33 5.02 18.52
CA SER A 123 7.11 4.46 19.13
C SER A 123 6.65 3.16 18.43
N PRO A 124 5.88 2.29 19.10
CA PRO A 124 5.33 1.08 18.47
C PRO A 124 4.56 1.39 17.18
N LEU A 125 3.74 2.45 17.18
CA LEU A 125 3.00 2.89 16.00
C LEU A 125 3.94 3.31 14.86
N ALA A 126 4.96 4.11 15.14
CA ALA A 126 5.94 4.56 14.14
C ALA A 126 6.72 3.38 13.52
N ALA A 127 7.15 2.43 14.34
CA ALA A 127 7.83 1.22 13.88
C ALA A 127 6.96 0.38 12.92
N HIS A 128 5.69 0.14 13.29
CA HIS A 128 4.75 -0.60 12.44
C HIS A 128 4.41 0.16 11.15
N LEU A 129 4.26 1.48 11.19
CA LEU A 129 4.07 2.30 9.99
C LEU A 129 5.30 2.24 9.09
N HIS A 130 6.51 2.27 9.63
CA HIS A 130 7.70 2.09 8.80
C HIS A 130 7.78 0.71 8.14
N LEU A 131 7.34 -0.35 8.80
CA LEU A 131 7.20 -1.66 8.17
C LEU A 131 6.16 -1.61 7.04
N ALA A 132 4.97 -1.04 7.29
CA ALA A 132 3.93 -0.89 6.27
C ALA A 132 4.45 -0.12 5.04
N ARG A 133 5.21 0.96 5.26
CA ARG A 133 5.85 1.73 4.18
C ARG A 133 6.72 0.87 3.28
N THR A 134 7.52 -0.05 3.81
CA THR A 134 8.39 -0.90 2.98
C THR A 134 7.59 -1.93 2.18
N VAL A 135 6.49 -2.44 2.74
CA VAL A 135 5.58 -3.38 2.06
C VAL A 135 4.77 -2.66 0.97
N VAL A 136 4.26 -1.45 1.22
CA VAL A 136 3.62 -0.61 0.19
C VAL A 136 4.57 -0.37 -0.98
N ARG A 137 5.84 -0.04 -0.71
CA ARG A 137 6.87 0.09 -1.77
C ARG A 137 7.15 -1.21 -2.51
N ARG A 138 6.95 -2.37 -1.88
CA ARG A 138 7.07 -3.67 -2.56
C ARG A 138 5.87 -3.91 -3.48
N ALA A 139 4.65 -3.62 -3.03
CA ALA A 139 3.46 -3.65 -3.86
C ALA A 139 3.60 -2.70 -5.07
N GLU A 140 4.11 -1.49 -4.84
CA GLU A 140 4.38 -0.49 -5.88
C GLU A 140 5.31 -1.04 -6.98
N ARG A 141 6.43 -1.68 -6.60
CA ARG A 141 7.35 -2.27 -7.58
C ARG A 141 6.69 -3.35 -8.43
N LEU A 142 5.87 -4.21 -7.83
CA LEU A 142 5.17 -5.27 -8.56
C LEU A 142 4.07 -4.71 -9.47
N ALA A 143 3.30 -3.73 -9.01
CA ALA A 143 2.29 -3.05 -9.83
C ALA A 143 2.93 -2.25 -10.97
N SER A 144 4.05 -1.56 -10.71
CA SER A 144 4.83 -0.85 -11.73
C SER A 144 5.43 -1.81 -12.75
N GLN A 145 5.98 -2.95 -12.32
CA GLN A 145 6.49 -3.96 -13.23
C GLN A 145 5.37 -4.51 -14.11
N LEU A 146 4.23 -4.87 -13.50
CA LEU A 146 3.06 -5.35 -14.24
C LEU A 146 2.60 -4.33 -15.28
N TRP A 147 2.56 -3.05 -14.91
CA TRP A 147 2.21 -1.97 -15.83
C TRP A 147 3.19 -1.88 -16.99
N LEU A 148 4.50 -1.86 -16.73
CA LEU A 148 5.52 -1.78 -17.77
C LEU A 148 5.48 -2.98 -18.73
N ASP A 149 5.26 -4.19 -18.19
CA ASP A 149 5.26 -5.44 -18.94
C ASP A 149 3.98 -5.64 -19.79
N THR A 150 2.83 -5.13 -19.34
CA THR A 150 1.52 -5.45 -19.95
C THR A 150 0.78 -4.26 -20.53
N GLN A 151 1.08 -3.03 -20.06
CA GLN A 151 0.30 -1.82 -20.32
C GLN A 151 -1.19 -1.94 -19.92
N ASP A 152 -1.52 -2.91 -19.06
CA ASP A 152 -2.89 -3.24 -18.63
C ASP A 152 -3.04 -3.10 -17.11
N VAL A 153 -2.71 -1.90 -16.62
CA VAL A 153 -2.81 -1.50 -15.21
C VAL A 153 -3.28 -0.05 -15.17
N ASN A 154 -4.19 0.25 -14.25
CA ASN A 154 -4.65 1.62 -14.04
C ASN A 154 -3.48 2.49 -13.53
N PRO A 155 -3.09 3.57 -14.24
CA PRO A 155 -2.03 4.45 -13.77
C PRO A 155 -2.30 5.07 -12.40
N GLU A 156 -3.57 5.31 -12.05
CA GLU A 156 -3.94 5.84 -10.73
C GLU A 156 -3.66 4.84 -9.59
N ALA A 157 -3.73 3.52 -9.86
CA ALA A 157 -3.36 2.50 -8.89
C ALA A 157 -1.86 2.56 -8.53
N VAL A 158 -1.00 2.77 -9.54
CA VAL A 158 0.46 2.89 -9.34
C VAL A 158 0.79 4.20 -8.62
N LYS A 159 0.17 5.32 -9.02
CA LYS A 159 0.34 6.62 -8.35
C LYS A 159 -0.12 6.57 -6.88
N TYR A 160 -1.24 5.90 -6.60
CA TYR A 160 -1.74 5.75 -5.24
C TYR A 160 -0.73 5.00 -4.36
N LEU A 161 -0.16 3.88 -4.81
CA LEU A 161 0.88 3.15 -4.06
C LEU A 161 2.13 3.99 -3.81
N ASN A 162 2.58 4.73 -4.84
CA ASN A 162 3.72 5.63 -4.71
C ASN A 162 3.46 6.68 -3.62
N ARG A 163 2.34 7.39 -3.71
CA ARG A 163 1.94 8.43 -2.75
C ARG A 163 1.63 7.89 -1.37
N LEU A 164 1.05 6.70 -1.27
CA LEU A 164 0.78 6.04 0.01
C LEU A 164 2.08 5.75 0.76
N SER A 165 3.16 5.38 0.06
CA SER A 165 4.44 5.17 0.75
C SER A 165 5.00 6.44 1.40
N ASP A 166 4.78 7.61 0.78
CA ASP A 166 5.12 8.92 1.35
C ASP A 166 4.20 9.30 2.51
N TRP A 167 2.90 9.00 2.39
CA TRP A 167 1.92 9.20 3.44
C TRP A 167 2.29 8.40 4.69
N VAL A 168 2.59 7.11 4.52
CA VAL A 168 2.97 6.23 5.64
C VAL A 168 4.30 6.66 6.25
N PHE A 169 5.24 7.19 5.46
CA PHE A 169 6.48 7.78 5.99
C PHE A 169 6.20 8.98 6.91
N ASN A 170 5.38 9.93 6.47
CA ASN A 170 5.02 11.09 7.28
C ASN A 170 4.19 10.72 8.50
N ALA A 171 3.24 9.79 8.36
CA ALA A 171 2.45 9.26 9.46
C ALA A 171 3.33 8.62 10.55
N ALA A 172 4.38 7.89 10.16
CA ALA A 172 5.34 7.31 11.11
C ALA A 172 6.06 8.38 11.93
N ARG A 173 6.44 9.50 11.31
CA ARG A 173 7.07 10.63 12.01
C ARG A 173 6.10 11.34 12.94
N ILE A 174 4.88 11.61 12.50
CA ILE A 174 3.80 12.17 13.33
C ILE A 174 3.54 11.28 14.56
N ALA A 175 3.54 9.96 14.37
CA ALA A 175 3.39 8.99 15.45
C ALA A 175 4.59 8.91 16.42
N ASN A 176 5.68 9.61 16.12
CA ASN A 176 6.92 9.59 16.88
C ASN A 176 7.27 10.98 17.43
N ASP A 177 6.32 11.55 18.18
CA ASP A 177 6.42 12.89 18.77
C ASP A 177 6.65 13.99 17.71
N ASP A 178 5.82 13.97 16.64
CA ASP A 178 5.97 14.88 15.49
C ASP A 178 7.41 14.93 14.93
N GLY A 179 8.06 13.76 14.92
CA GLY A 179 9.41 13.54 14.43
C GLY A 179 10.52 13.97 15.40
N ALA A 180 10.21 14.50 16.58
CA ALA A 180 11.20 14.90 17.57
C ALA A 180 11.93 13.69 18.17
N ALA A 181 11.27 12.52 18.22
CA ALA A 181 11.85 11.27 18.68
C ALA A 181 12.45 10.42 17.53
N ASP A 182 12.57 10.96 16.31
CA ASP A 182 13.17 10.25 15.19
C ASP A 182 14.67 10.02 15.42
N ILE A 183 15.12 8.78 15.26
CA ILE A 183 16.53 8.43 15.37
C ILE A 183 17.19 8.69 14.03
N LEU A 184 18.13 9.63 13.98
CA LEU A 184 18.83 9.96 12.73
C LEU A 184 19.93 8.94 12.42
N TRP A 185 20.00 8.55 11.16
CA TRP A 185 21.11 7.77 10.64
C TRP A 185 22.40 8.60 10.70
N VAL A 186 23.47 7.98 11.22
CA VAL A 186 24.83 8.52 11.22
C VAL A 186 25.66 7.73 10.20
N PRO A 187 26.00 8.34 9.05
CA PRO A 187 26.78 7.68 8.00
C PRO A 187 28.13 7.19 8.54
N GLY A 188 28.41 5.89 8.39
CA GLY A 188 29.69 5.32 8.78
C GLY A 188 29.96 5.27 10.29
N ALA A 189 28.92 5.35 11.14
CA ALA A 189 29.06 5.40 12.60
C ALA A 189 29.99 4.35 13.22
N THR A 190 30.11 3.17 12.59
CA THR A 190 30.93 2.05 13.06
C THR A 190 32.22 1.85 12.26
N ARG A 191 32.52 2.72 11.29
CA ARG A 191 33.76 2.66 10.52
C ARG A 191 34.82 3.48 11.24
N THR A 192 36.01 2.90 11.45
CA THR A 192 37.19 3.71 11.74
C THR A 192 37.45 4.62 10.54
N ALA A 193 37.78 5.89 10.81
CA ALA A 193 38.22 6.80 9.75
C ALA A 193 39.41 6.17 9.00
N PRO A 194 39.49 6.32 7.66
CA PRO A 194 40.70 5.93 6.93
C PRO A 194 41.92 6.72 7.42
#